data_AF-A0A3B8NDF5-F1
#
_entry.id   AF-A0A3B8NDF5-F1
#
_cell.length_a   1.000
_cell.length_b   1.000
_cell.length_c   1.000
_cell.angle_alpha   90.00
_cell.angle_beta   90.00
_cell.angle_gamma   90.00
#
_symmetry.space_group_name_H-M   'P 1'
#
loop_
_entity.id
_entity.type
_entity.pdbx_description
1 polymer ?
#
loop_
_entity_poly.entity_id
_entity_poly.type
_entity_poly.pdbx_seq_one_letter_code
_entity_poly.pdbx_strand_id
1 'polypeptide(L)'
;GGDFAFVADFWNHGFLTHGCLAAGAKYLHVNAKGYVEPCVFQQFAVDSIREKSILEIIKSPFFTAYKRMVPYSNNLFRPCPIIDNPKVLRAMIKEFNAIPQHEGSERVLSELAPELDKLAEEWKEYADKLWLEHGYAETHPSKRGVYDYETRLRRYSSKEDKLAVDKKG
;
A
#
# COMPACT_ATOMS: atom_id res chain seq x y z
N GLY A 1 -18.23 -6.82 -31.46
CA GLY A 1 -17.26 -5.81 -31.03
C GLY A 1 -17.11 -5.96 -29.54
N GLY A 2 -15.92 -6.27 -29.04
CA GLY A 2 -15.73 -6.50 -27.62
C GLY A 2 -15.55 -5.18 -26.88
N ASP A 3 -16.62 -4.65 -26.30
CA ASP A 3 -16.57 -3.56 -25.31
C ASP A 3 -16.14 -4.06 -23.91
N PHE A 4 -15.47 -5.22 -23.84
CA PHE A 4 -15.19 -5.94 -22.59
C PHE A 4 -13.70 -5.85 -22.21
N ALA A 5 -13.13 -4.65 -22.19
CA ALA A 5 -11.80 -4.45 -21.63
C ALA A 5 -11.82 -3.19 -20.76
N PHE A 6 -11.54 -3.38 -19.47
CA PHE A 6 -11.33 -2.30 -18.52
C PHE A 6 -9.83 -2.12 -18.29
N VAL A 7 -9.32 -0.91 -18.50
CA VAL A 7 -7.93 -0.59 -18.20
C VAL A 7 -7.84 -0.16 -16.75
N ALA A 8 -7.18 -0.97 -15.92
CA ALA A 8 -6.91 -0.67 -14.54
C ALA A 8 -5.47 -0.18 -14.36
N ASP A 9 -5.32 1.03 -13.84
CA ASP A 9 -4.09 1.52 -13.21
C ASP A 9 -4.23 1.41 -11.68
N PHE A 10 -3.38 0.63 -11.02
CA PHE A 10 -3.44 0.41 -9.58
C PHE A 10 -3.01 1.62 -8.74
N TRP A 11 -2.40 2.63 -9.35
CA TRP A 11 -2.16 3.91 -8.69
C TRP A 11 -3.46 4.74 -8.62
N ASN A 12 -4.14 5.00 -9.72
CA ASN A 12 -5.36 5.84 -9.68
C ASN A 12 -6.64 5.06 -9.34
N HIS A 13 -6.68 3.74 -9.56
CA HIS A 13 -7.86 2.90 -9.29
C HIS A 13 -7.73 2.11 -7.99
N GLY A 14 -7.17 2.73 -6.94
CA GLY A 14 -7.04 2.08 -5.62
C GLY A 14 -8.39 1.61 -5.05
N PHE A 15 -9.53 2.14 -5.51
CA PHE A 15 -10.85 1.65 -5.14
C PHE A 15 -11.13 0.20 -5.58
N LEU A 16 -10.55 -0.25 -6.71
CA LEU A 16 -10.64 -1.65 -7.18
C LEU A 16 -9.84 -2.61 -6.31
N THR A 17 -8.87 -2.07 -5.57
CA THR A 17 -7.90 -2.85 -4.81
C THR A 17 -7.83 -2.45 -3.36
N HIS A 18 -8.83 -1.74 -2.82
CA HIS A 18 -8.84 -1.27 -1.43
C HIS A 18 -7.52 -0.59 -1.01
N GLY A 19 -6.95 0.25 -1.88
CA GLY A 19 -5.70 0.96 -1.67
C GLY A 19 -4.48 0.28 -2.31
N CYS A 20 -3.30 0.59 -1.77
CA CYS A 20 -2.02 0.12 -2.28
C CYS A 20 -1.89 -1.41 -2.23
N LEU A 21 -1.20 -1.97 -3.23
CA LEU A 21 -0.96 -3.40 -3.35
C LEU A 21 0.34 -3.89 -2.67
N ALA A 22 1.17 -2.95 -2.22
CA ALA A 22 2.53 -3.16 -1.73
C ALA A 22 2.60 -3.99 -0.43
N ALA A 23 3.82 -4.33 -0.03
CA ALA A 23 4.18 -4.96 1.25
C ALA A 23 3.48 -6.30 1.48
N GLY A 24 3.32 -7.10 0.43
CA GLY A 24 2.67 -8.41 0.50
C GLY A 24 1.16 -8.31 0.80
N ALA A 25 0.53 -7.14 0.60
CA ALA A 25 -0.93 -7.03 0.58
C ALA A 25 -1.51 -7.79 -0.61
N LYS A 26 -0.95 -7.56 -1.80
CA LYS A 26 -1.17 -8.40 -2.99
C LYS A 26 0.11 -8.76 -3.74
N TYR A 27 1.16 -7.95 -3.63
CA TYR A 27 2.47 -8.26 -4.17
C TYR A 27 3.59 -7.68 -3.31
N LEU A 28 4.81 -8.12 -3.61
CA LEU A 28 6.07 -7.58 -3.13
C LEU A 28 7.09 -7.68 -4.26
N HIS A 29 8.22 -7.00 -4.12
CA HIS A 29 9.30 -7.06 -5.10
C HIS A 29 10.54 -7.69 -4.45
N VAL A 30 11.12 -8.71 -5.09
CA VAL A 30 12.43 -9.25 -4.70
C VAL A 30 13.42 -8.80 -5.76
N ASN A 31 14.38 -7.98 -5.37
CA ASN A 31 15.38 -7.48 -6.30
C ASN A 31 16.48 -8.52 -6.59
N ALA A 32 17.34 -8.26 -7.58
CA ALA A 32 18.40 -9.20 -8.00
C ALA A 32 19.43 -9.52 -6.90
N LYS A 33 19.57 -8.66 -5.88
CA LYS A 33 20.44 -8.91 -4.72
C LYS A 33 19.78 -9.85 -3.71
N GLY A 34 18.47 -10.09 -3.82
CA GLY A 34 17.67 -10.93 -2.93
C GLY A 34 16.96 -10.16 -1.81
N TYR A 35 17.10 -8.83 -1.76
CA TYR A 35 16.38 -8.00 -0.80
C TYR A 35 14.92 -7.85 -1.21
N VAL A 36 14.05 -7.74 -0.21
CA VAL A 36 12.60 -7.68 -0.39
C VAL A 36 12.08 -6.28 -0.13
N GLU A 37 11.61 -5.66 -1.20
CA GLU A 37 11.07 -4.32 -1.25
C GLU A 37 9.53 -4.37 -1.21
N PRO A 38 8.86 -3.44 -0.52
CA PRO A 38 7.39 -3.40 -0.48
C PRO A 38 6.75 -3.27 -1.86
N CYS A 39 7.42 -2.59 -2.79
CA CYS A 39 6.95 -2.23 -4.12
C CYS A 39 8.19 -2.04 -5.00
N VAL A 40 8.09 -2.34 -6.30
CA VAL A 40 9.19 -2.14 -7.25
C VAL A 40 9.67 -0.67 -7.32
N PHE A 41 8.78 0.27 -7.00
CA PHE A 41 9.08 1.71 -6.92
C PHE A 41 9.53 2.15 -5.52
N GLN A 42 9.43 1.30 -4.48
CA GLN A 42 9.90 1.57 -3.12
C GLN A 42 11.18 0.76 -2.87
N GLN A 43 12.28 1.21 -3.46
CA GLN A 43 13.56 0.50 -3.46
C GLN A 43 14.31 0.63 -2.10
N PHE A 44 13.63 0.19 -1.04
CA PHE A 44 14.10 0.10 0.33
C PHE A 44 13.70 -1.26 0.91
N ALA A 45 14.61 -1.88 1.66
CA ALA A 45 14.37 -3.19 2.24
C ALA A 45 14.87 -3.27 3.69
N VAL A 46 14.28 -4.17 4.45
CA VAL A 46 14.76 -4.57 5.78
C VAL A 46 15.28 -6.02 5.73
N ASP A 47 14.59 -6.86 4.97
CA ASP A 47 14.83 -8.30 4.93
C ASP A 47 15.27 -8.78 3.53
N SER A 48 15.91 -9.94 3.51
CA SER A 48 16.37 -10.63 2.30
C SER A 48 15.89 -12.09 2.28
N ILE A 49 15.51 -12.58 1.10
CA ILE A 49 15.15 -14.00 0.91
C ILE A 49 16.34 -14.95 1.08
N ARG A 50 17.57 -14.41 1.15
CA ARG A 50 18.78 -15.19 1.44
C ARG A 50 18.88 -15.59 2.92
N GLU A 51 18.15 -14.89 3.79
CA GLU A 51 18.21 -15.05 5.24
C GLU A 51 16.89 -15.51 5.85
N LYS A 52 15.75 -15.14 5.23
CA LYS A 52 14.40 -15.42 5.73
C LYS A 52 13.52 -15.97 4.61
N SER A 53 12.57 -16.83 4.95
CA SER A 53 11.53 -17.22 4.00
C SER A 53 10.59 -16.06 3.69
N ILE A 54 9.95 -16.09 2.52
CA ILE A 54 8.94 -15.07 2.14
C ILE A 54 7.82 -14.96 3.18
N LEU A 55 7.41 -16.08 3.78
CA LEU A 55 6.36 -16.09 4.81
C LEU A 55 6.78 -15.31 6.06
N GLU A 56 8.03 -15.47 6.50
CA GLU A 56 8.59 -14.70 7.63
C GLU A 56 8.67 -13.20 7.28
N ILE A 57 9.11 -12.86 6.07
CA ILE A 57 9.24 -11.47 5.61
C ILE A 57 7.86 -10.78 5.52
N ILE A 58 6.84 -11.44 4.96
CA ILE A 58 5.49 -10.88 4.89
C ILE A 58 4.88 -10.68 6.29
N LYS A 59 5.30 -11.47 7.28
CA LYS A 59 4.91 -11.34 8.69
C LYS A 59 5.81 -10.41 9.49
N SER A 60 6.87 -9.85 8.90
CA SER A 60 7.80 -8.95 9.57
C SER A 60 7.13 -7.67 10.08
N PRO A 61 7.70 -6.99 11.10
CA PRO A 61 7.23 -5.69 11.55
C PRO A 61 7.11 -4.67 10.41
N PHE A 62 8.09 -4.63 9.50
CA PHE A 62 8.11 -3.70 8.36
C PHE A 62 6.91 -3.91 7.42
N PHE A 63 6.67 -5.15 6.97
CA PHE A 63 5.57 -5.45 6.06
C PHE A 63 4.20 -5.35 6.73
N THR A 64 4.09 -5.77 7.99
CA THR A 64 2.84 -5.68 8.76
C THR A 64 2.45 -4.23 9.06
N ALA A 65 3.42 -3.34 9.32
CA ALA A 65 3.16 -1.92 9.50
C ALA A 65 2.54 -1.28 8.25
N TYR A 66 3.08 -1.56 7.06
CA TYR A 66 2.45 -1.13 5.80
C TYR A 66 1.01 -1.63 5.69
N LYS A 67 0.76 -2.94 5.90
CA LYS A 67 -0.58 -3.53 5.80
C LYS A 67 -1.59 -2.94 6.78
N ARG A 68 -1.14 -2.55 7.98
CA ARG A 68 -1.96 -1.84 8.98
C ARG A 68 -2.34 -0.44 8.52
N MET A 69 -1.45 0.23 7.79
CA MET A 69 -1.70 1.59 7.33
C MET A 69 -2.48 1.65 6.01
N VAL A 70 -2.52 0.59 5.19
CA VAL A 70 -3.34 0.59 3.96
C VAL A 70 -4.83 0.53 4.30
N PRO A 71 -5.68 1.42 3.73
CA PRO A 71 -5.34 2.54 2.87
C PRO A 71 -4.75 3.74 3.63
N TYR A 72 -3.74 4.39 3.03
CA TYR A 72 -3.05 5.53 3.62
C TYR A 72 -3.89 6.82 3.62
N SER A 73 -4.85 6.91 2.70
CA SER A 73 -5.80 8.00 2.53
C SER A 73 -7.25 7.49 2.65
N ASN A 74 -8.17 8.40 2.97
CA ASN A 74 -9.61 8.13 2.89
C ASN A 74 -10.13 8.20 1.45
N ASN A 75 -9.37 8.80 0.53
CA ASN A 75 -9.62 8.84 -0.90
C ASN A 75 -8.74 7.80 -1.59
N LEU A 76 -9.36 6.79 -2.22
CA LEU A 76 -8.63 5.67 -2.83
C LEU A 76 -8.06 5.98 -4.23
N PHE A 77 -8.24 7.19 -4.76
CA PHE A 77 -7.44 7.70 -5.89
C PHE A 77 -6.04 8.15 -5.47
N ARG A 78 -5.76 8.12 -4.15
CA ARG A 78 -4.48 8.49 -3.56
C ARG A 78 -3.85 7.36 -2.75
N PRO A 79 -3.63 6.16 -3.32
CA PRO A 79 -3.18 5.00 -2.57
C PRO A 79 -1.67 4.90 -2.41
N CYS A 80 -0.86 5.64 -3.16
CA CYS A 80 0.60 5.48 -3.18
C CYS A 80 1.25 6.14 -1.96
N PRO A 81 2.16 5.45 -1.25
CA PRO A 81 2.88 6.03 -0.12
C PRO A 81 4.07 6.91 -0.57
N ILE A 82 4.38 6.94 -1.87
CA ILE A 82 5.50 7.72 -2.44
C ILE A 82 5.01 9.05 -2.99
N ILE A 83 4.01 9.04 -3.87
CA ILE A 83 3.60 10.23 -4.65
C ILE A 83 2.29 10.85 -4.18
N ASP A 84 1.42 10.10 -3.48
CA ASP A 84 0.16 10.65 -2.95
C ASP A 84 0.21 10.92 -1.44
N ASN A 85 1.00 10.12 -0.71
CA ASN A 85 1.16 10.23 0.74
C ASN A 85 2.64 10.11 1.12
N PRO A 86 3.54 10.96 0.58
CA PRO A 86 5.00 10.80 0.69
C PRO A 86 5.53 10.73 2.13
N LYS A 87 4.79 11.30 3.10
CA LYS A 87 5.05 11.17 4.54
C LYS A 87 5.01 9.72 5.04
N VAL A 88 4.25 8.85 4.41
CA VAL A 88 4.13 7.43 4.78
C VAL A 88 5.41 6.69 4.48
N LEU A 89 5.96 6.85 3.26
CA LEU A 89 7.23 6.23 2.90
C LEU A 89 8.35 6.69 3.86
N ARG A 90 8.45 8.00 4.08
CA ARG A 90 9.46 8.58 4.98
C ARG A 90 9.34 8.06 6.42
N ALA A 91 8.12 7.96 6.94
CA ALA A 91 7.86 7.38 8.26
C ALA A 91 8.26 5.90 8.32
N MET A 92 7.89 5.10 7.32
CA MET A 92 8.22 3.66 7.27
C MET A 92 9.73 3.42 7.22
N ILE A 93 10.45 4.15 6.36
CA ILE A 93 11.90 3.99 6.25
C ILE A 93 12.59 4.38 7.56
N LYS A 94 12.19 5.51 8.16
CA LYS A 94 12.75 5.98 9.42
C LYS A 94 12.49 5.02 10.57
N GLU A 95 11.25 4.54 10.72
CA GLU A 95 10.83 3.67 11.81
C GLU A 95 11.56 2.33 11.79
N PHE A 96 11.70 1.74 10.60
CA PHE A 96 12.23 0.38 10.45
C PHE A 96 13.71 0.35 10.02
N ASN A 97 14.37 1.50 9.91
CA ASN A 97 15.73 1.65 9.40
C ASN A 97 15.91 0.92 8.05
N ALA A 98 14.93 1.05 7.15
CA ALA A 98 14.96 0.37 5.86
C ALA A 98 16.10 0.92 4.99
N ILE A 99 16.90 0.03 4.41
CA ILE A 99 18.11 0.38 3.69
C ILE A 99 17.83 0.55 2.18
N PRO A 100 18.38 1.59 1.54
CA PRO A 100 18.23 1.80 0.10
C PRO A 100 18.84 0.64 -0.68
N GLN A 101 18.17 0.20 -1.74
CA GLN A 101 18.55 -0.97 -2.52
C GLN A 101 19.11 -0.65 -3.91
N HIS A 102 18.87 0.57 -4.37
CA HIS A 102 19.39 1.12 -5.61
C HIS A 102 20.14 2.43 -5.29
N GLU A 103 21.17 2.72 -6.07
CA GLU A 103 21.91 3.98 -5.95
C GLU A 103 20.97 5.15 -6.25
N GLY A 104 20.89 6.14 -5.36
CA GLY A 104 19.98 7.27 -5.51
C GLY A 104 18.57 7.03 -4.97
N SER A 105 18.23 5.85 -4.43
CA SER A 105 16.93 5.61 -3.78
C SER A 105 16.66 6.63 -2.68
N GLU A 106 17.67 7.00 -1.91
CA GLU A 106 17.63 7.97 -0.81
C GLU A 106 17.19 9.37 -1.23
N ARG A 107 17.36 9.73 -2.51
CA ARG A 107 16.96 11.05 -3.04
C ARG A 107 15.46 11.29 -2.92
N VAL A 108 14.66 10.22 -2.93
CA VAL A 108 13.19 10.29 -2.69
C VAL A 108 12.85 10.80 -1.29
N LEU A 109 13.79 10.71 -0.34
CA LEU A 109 13.63 11.16 1.04
C LEU A 109 14.19 12.56 1.28
N SER A 110 15.09 13.04 0.40
CA SER A 110 15.85 14.28 0.56
C SER A 110 15.63 15.24 -0.61
N GLU A 111 16.39 15.09 -1.69
CA GLU A 111 16.42 16.02 -2.82
C GLU A 111 15.07 16.16 -3.52
N LEU A 112 14.34 15.05 -3.70
CA LEU A 112 13.06 15.01 -4.40
C LEU A 112 11.86 15.15 -3.45
N ALA A 113 12.10 15.20 -2.14
CA ALA A 113 11.03 15.23 -1.15
C ALA A 113 10.12 16.46 -1.29
N PRO A 114 10.65 17.70 -1.47
CA PRO A 114 9.81 18.89 -1.65
C PRO A 114 8.92 18.81 -2.90
N GLU A 115 9.43 18.30 -4.01
CA GLU A 115 8.70 18.13 -5.26
C GLU A 115 7.60 17.07 -5.13
N LEU A 116 7.88 15.97 -4.42
CA LEU A 116 6.89 14.95 -4.12
C LEU A 116 5.79 15.46 -3.19
N ASP A 117 6.14 16.27 -2.19
CA ASP A 117 5.17 16.94 -1.31
C ASP A 117 4.26 17.87 -2.10
N LYS A 118 4.85 18.69 -2.98
CA LYS A 118 4.09 19.58 -3.87
C LYS A 118 3.17 18.80 -4.81
N LEU A 119 3.69 17.76 -5.47
CA LEU A 119 2.91 16.91 -6.38
C LEU A 119 1.73 16.24 -5.67
N ALA A 120 1.93 15.76 -4.45
CA ALA A 120 0.89 15.13 -3.64
C ALA A 120 -0.24 16.10 -3.27
N GLU A 121 0.10 17.34 -2.90
CA GLU A 121 -0.88 18.37 -2.57
C GLU A 121 -1.63 18.86 -3.81
N GLU A 122 -0.94 19.07 -4.94
CA GLU A 122 -1.58 19.43 -6.21
C GLU A 122 -2.55 18.34 -6.68
N TRP A 123 -2.13 17.07 -6.65
CA TRP A 123 -3.00 15.95 -7.03
C TRP A 123 -4.20 15.80 -6.09
N LYS A 124 -4.01 16.06 -4.79
CA LYS A 124 -5.07 15.98 -3.79
C LYS A 124 -6.28 16.85 -4.14
N GLU A 125 -6.08 18.05 -4.67
CA GLU A 125 -7.19 18.94 -5.05
C GLU A 125 -8.09 18.31 -6.10
N TYR A 126 -7.50 17.76 -7.17
CA TYR A 126 -8.25 17.10 -8.24
C TYR A 126 -8.85 15.77 -7.80
N ALA A 127 -8.08 14.97 -7.08
CA ALA A 127 -8.52 13.65 -6.62
C ALA A 127 -9.71 13.78 -5.66
N ASP A 128 -9.70 14.73 -4.73
CA ASP A 128 -10.80 14.93 -3.78
C ASP A 128 -12.06 15.44 -4.48
N LYS A 129 -11.92 16.34 -5.46
CA LYS A 129 -13.03 16.79 -6.30
C LYS A 129 -13.69 15.62 -7.02
N LEU A 130 -12.91 14.83 -7.77
CA LEU A 130 -13.43 13.68 -8.54
C LEU A 130 -14.03 12.60 -7.64
N TRP A 131 -13.41 12.34 -6.49
CA TRP A 131 -13.87 11.34 -5.52
C TRP A 131 -15.27 11.66 -4.98
N LEU A 132 -15.56 12.95 -4.76
CA LEU A 132 -16.87 13.43 -4.31
C LEU A 132 -17.87 13.53 -5.46
N GLU A 133 -17.50 14.15 -6.59
CA GLU A 133 -18.41 14.38 -7.73
C GLU A 133 -18.95 13.07 -8.32
N HIS A 134 -18.14 12.00 -8.33
CA HIS A 134 -18.55 10.70 -8.85
C HIS A 134 -19.12 9.74 -7.79
N GLY A 135 -19.27 10.18 -6.53
CA GLY A 135 -19.87 9.37 -5.46
C GLY A 135 -19.03 8.17 -4.99
N TYR A 136 -17.70 8.24 -5.14
CA TYR A 136 -16.80 7.16 -4.71
C TYR A 136 -16.65 7.11 -3.19
N ALA A 137 -16.83 8.24 -2.50
CA ALA A 137 -16.75 8.30 -1.04
C ALA A 137 -17.79 7.40 -0.36
N GLU A 138 -19.00 7.33 -0.93
CA GLU A 138 -20.13 6.57 -0.41
C GLU A 138 -20.05 5.10 -0.82
N THR A 139 -19.66 4.84 -2.06
CA THR A 139 -19.65 3.49 -2.64
C THR A 139 -18.39 2.69 -2.29
N HIS A 140 -17.26 3.36 -2.04
CA HIS A 140 -15.96 2.74 -1.78
C HIS A 140 -15.31 3.27 -0.50
N PRO A 141 -15.95 3.12 0.68
CA PRO A 141 -15.43 3.65 1.92
C PRO A 141 -14.08 3.03 2.27
N SER A 142 -13.08 3.88 2.55
CA SER A 142 -11.75 3.46 2.99
C SER A 142 -11.81 2.78 4.37
N LYS A 143 -11.15 1.62 4.49
CA LYS A 143 -11.11 0.83 5.73
C LYS A 143 -9.67 0.53 6.12
N ARG A 144 -9.02 1.45 6.85
CA ARG A 144 -7.62 1.29 7.28
C ARG A 144 -7.34 -0.06 7.93
N GLY A 145 -6.18 -0.64 7.61
CA GLY A 145 -5.79 -2.00 8.01
C GLY A 145 -6.58 -3.08 7.31
N VAL A 146 -7.06 -2.85 6.08
CA VAL A 146 -7.82 -3.84 5.30
C VAL A 146 -7.00 -5.09 4.98
N TYR A 147 -5.66 -4.98 4.96
CA TYR A 147 -4.74 -6.08 4.68
C TYR A 147 -4.03 -6.64 5.91
N ASP A 148 -4.24 -6.04 7.08
CA ASP A 148 -3.68 -6.54 8.33
C ASP A 148 -4.61 -7.61 8.95
N TYR A 149 -4.04 -8.77 9.27
CA TYR A 149 -4.79 -9.93 9.75
C TYR A 149 -5.54 -9.63 11.05
N GLU A 150 -4.84 -9.09 12.05
CA GLU A 150 -5.41 -8.77 13.36
C GLU A 150 -6.50 -7.69 13.27
N THR A 151 -6.26 -6.67 12.45
CA THR A 151 -7.25 -5.60 12.21
C THR A 151 -8.51 -6.15 11.56
N ARG A 152 -8.37 -7.07 10.61
CA ARG A 152 -9.52 -7.76 10.00
C ARG A 152 -10.25 -8.63 11.02
N LEU A 153 -9.54 -9.47 11.76
CA LEU A 153 -10.16 -10.32 12.80
C LEU A 153 -10.97 -9.47 13.78
N ARG A 154 -10.39 -8.42 14.34
CA ARG A 154 -11.11 -7.51 15.27
C ARG A 154 -12.32 -6.83 14.63
N ARG A 155 -12.23 -6.45 13.35
CA ARG A 155 -13.35 -5.82 12.62
C ARG A 155 -14.51 -6.79 12.37
N TYR A 156 -14.21 -8.07 12.23
CA TYR A 156 -15.17 -9.11 11.87
C TYR A 156 -15.48 -10.09 13.00
N SER A 157 -14.97 -9.87 14.21
CA SER A 157 -15.16 -10.74 15.38
C SER A 157 -16.65 -10.96 15.71
N SER A 158 -17.49 -9.94 15.55
CA SER A 158 -18.95 -10.03 15.72
C SER A 158 -19.70 -10.56 14.49
N LYS A 159 -18.97 -10.88 13.41
CA LYS A 159 -19.49 -11.41 12.15
C LYS A 159 -18.91 -12.79 11.82
N GLU A 160 -18.20 -13.43 12.75
CA GLU A 160 -17.60 -14.76 12.57
C GLU A 160 -18.64 -15.80 12.13
N ASP A 161 -19.86 -15.74 12.67
CA ASP A 161 -20.97 -16.61 12.27
C ASP A 161 -21.39 -16.44 10.80
N LYS A 162 -21.19 -15.23 10.24
CA LYS A 162 -21.48 -14.91 8.82
C LYS A 162 -20.31 -15.22 7.89
N LEU A 163 -19.12 -15.45 8.43
CA LEU A 163 -17.88 -15.76 7.71
C LEU A 163 -17.45 -17.22 7.85
N ALA A 164 -18.19 -18.03 8.61
CA ALA A 164 -17.96 -19.47 8.80
C ALA A 164 -18.26 -20.32 7.56
N VAL A 165 -18.20 -19.74 6.35
CA VAL A 165 -18.45 -20.43 5.07
C VAL A 165 -17.43 -21.55 4.84
N ASP A 166 -16.25 -21.49 5.48
CA ASP A 166 -15.17 -22.48 5.33
C ASP A 166 -14.89 -23.32 6.59
N LYS A 167 -15.76 -23.30 7.63
CA LYS A 167 -15.58 -24.16 8.84
C LYS A 167 -16.28 -25.53 8.75
N LYS A 168 -16.58 -26.00 7.53
CA LYS A 168 -16.96 -27.40 7.29
C LYS A 168 -16.08 -27.97 6.17
N GLY A 169 -15.02 -28.66 6.57
CA GLY A 169 -14.06 -29.38 5.73
C GLY A 169 -12.94 -29.92 6.59
#